data_AF-A0A258HK70-F1
#
_entry.id   AF-A0A258HK70-F1
#
_cell.length_a   1.000
_cell.length_b   1.000
_cell.length_c   1.000
_cell.angle_alpha   90.00
_cell.angle_beta   90.00
_cell.angle_gamma   90.00
#
_symmetry.space_group_name_H-M   'P 1'
#
loop_
_entity.id
_entity.type
_entity.pdbx_description
1 polymer ?
#
loop_
_entity_poly.entity_id
_entity_poly.type
_entity_poly.pdbx_seq_one_letter_code
_entity_poly.pdbx_strand_id
1 'polypeptide(L)' 'MKRGWFGPKRVGWGASPASWEGWASTGVFILAMLLTGNLLRDVSWVWALMLAEIALFLAVILLTYDKNARTSV' A
#
# COMPACT_ATOMS: atom_id res chain seq x y z
N MET A 1 -6.16 2.37 22.08
CA MET A 1 -5.00 2.44 21.17
C MET A 1 -5.55 2.42 19.74
N LYS A 2 -5.38 3.50 18.96
CA LYS A 2 -5.83 3.50 17.55
C LYS A 2 -4.95 2.51 16.78
N ARG A 3 -5.55 1.44 16.27
CA ARG A 3 -4.86 0.43 15.48
C ARG A 3 -4.55 1.03 14.12
N GLY A 4 -3.27 1.14 13.74
CA GLY A 4 -2.92 1.64 12.41
C GLY A 4 -3.38 0.70 11.30
N TRP A 5 -3.48 1.26 10.10
CA TRP A 5 -3.99 0.54 8.93
C TRP A 5 -3.01 -0.53 8.46
N PHE A 6 -1.72 -0.24 8.61
CA PHE A 6 -0.63 -1.17 8.36
C PHE A 6 0.16 -1.40 9.63
N GLY A 7 0.63 -2.62 9.83
CA GLY A 7 1.45 -3.01 10.97
C GLY A 7 2.60 -3.93 10.56
N PRO A 8 3.50 -4.24 11.50
CA PRO A 8 4.59 -5.17 11.27
C PRO A 8 4.05 -6.56 10.93
N LYS A 9 4.62 -7.18 9.90
CA LYS A 9 4.30 -8.56 9.54
C LYS A 9 4.66 -9.51 10.71
N ARG A 10 3.77 -10.46 11.04
CA ARG A 10 3.99 -11.46 12.11
C ARG A 10 5.23 -12.34 11.88
N VAL A 11 5.57 -12.61 10.63
CA VAL A 11 6.73 -13.41 10.23
C VAL A 11 7.46 -12.69 9.10
N GLY A 12 8.75 -12.39 9.30
CA GLY A 12 9.60 -11.70 8.34
C GLY A 12 9.65 -10.16 8.49
N TRP A 13 10.16 -9.49 7.46
CA TRP A 13 10.28 -8.02 7.41
C TRP A 13 9.23 -7.42 6.47
N GLY A 14 8.67 -6.27 6.85
CA GLY A 14 7.74 -5.49 6.02
C GLY A 14 6.45 -5.08 6.72
N ALA A 15 5.65 -4.28 6.01
CA ALA A 15 4.32 -3.84 6.42
C ALA A 15 3.25 -4.79 5.86
N SER A 16 2.23 -5.09 6.66
CA SER A 16 1.06 -5.87 6.26
C SER A 16 -0.20 -5.14 6.72
N PRO A 17 -1.29 -5.17 5.93
CA PRO A 17 -2.55 -4.56 6.33
C PRO A 17 -3.07 -5.21 7.63
N ALA A 18 -3.18 -4.38 8.68
CA ALA A 18 -3.58 -4.80 10.02
C ALA A 18 -5.06 -4.47 10.33
N SER A 19 -5.69 -3.65 9.49
CA SER A 19 -7.10 -3.25 9.59
C SER A 19 -7.83 -3.37 8.25
N TRP A 20 -9.15 -3.20 8.27
CA TRP A 20 -9.98 -3.17 7.06
C TRP A 20 -9.59 -2.00 6.14
N GLU A 21 -9.20 -0.85 6.67
CA GLU A 21 -8.73 0.28 5.85
C GLU A 21 -7.42 -0.05 5.11
N GLY A 22 -6.52 -0.82 5.74
CA GLY A 22 -5.32 -1.34 5.08
C GLY A 22 -5.65 -2.28 3.91
N TRP A 23 -6.65 -3.14 4.08
CA TRP A 23 -7.12 -4.01 2.99
C TRP A 23 -7.83 -3.23 1.89
N ALA A 24 -8.68 -2.27 2.24
CA ALA A 24 -9.38 -1.42 1.27
C ALA A 24 -8.40 -0.60 0.43
N SER A 25 -7.41 0.03 1.06
CA SER A 25 -6.35 0.78 0.35
C SER A 25 -5.51 -0.13 -0.55
N THR A 26 -5.19 -1.34 -0.10
CA THR A 26 -4.50 -2.36 -0.93
C THR A 26 -5.35 -2.75 -2.14
N GLY A 27 -6.66 -2.97 -1.95
CA GLY A 27 -7.59 -3.28 -3.05
C GLY A 27 -7.69 -2.14 -4.07
N VAL A 28 -7.79 -0.89 -3.61
CA VAL A 28 -7.77 0.30 -4.47
C VAL A 28 -6.48 0.39 -5.27
N PHE A 29 -5.33 0.13 -4.63
CA PHE A 29 -4.04 0.13 -5.32
C PHE A 29 -3.96 -0.94 -6.42
N ILE A 30 -4.42 -2.17 -6.14
CA ILE A 30 -4.45 -3.25 -7.13
C ILE A 30 -5.37 -2.90 -8.30
N LEU A 31 -6.55 -2.35 -8.01
CA LEU A 31 -7.49 -1.91 -9.05
C LEU A 31 -6.89 -0.79 -9.91
N ALA A 32 -6.24 0.20 -9.30
CA ALA A 32 -5.57 1.28 -10.02
C ALA A 32 -4.49 0.73 -10.96
N MET A 33 -3.60 -0.14 -10.47
CA MET A 33 -2.58 -0.81 -11.29
C MET A 33 -3.17 -1.57 -12.48
N LEU A 34 -4.25 -2.33 -12.25
CA LEU A 34 -4.93 -3.08 -13.31
C LEU A 34 -5.55 -2.13 -14.34
N LEU A 35 -6.25 -1.08 -13.90
CA LEU A 35 -6.87 -0.12 -14.79
C LEU A 35 -5.82 0.63 -15.61
N THR A 36 -4.78 1.14 -14.96
CA THR A 36 -3.67 1.86 -15.63
C THR A 36 -2.97 0.95 -16.64
N GLY A 37 -2.68 -0.31 -16.26
CA GLY A 37 -2.03 -1.27 -17.16
C GLY A 37 -2.90 -1.73 -18.35
N ASN A 38 -4.22 -1.78 -18.20
CA ASN A 38 -5.12 -2.24 -19.26
C ASN A 38 -5.62 -1.08 -20.16
N LEU A 39 -5.97 0.07 -19.58
CA LEU A 39 -6.57 1.19 -20.31
C LEU A 39 -5.53 2.13 -20.92
N LEU A 40 -4.35 2.26 -20.30
CA LEU A 40 -3.31 3.21 -20.72
C LEU A 40 -2.08 2.51 -21.31
N ARG A 41 -2.21 1.26 -21.75
CA ARG A 41 -1.09 0.42 -22.21
C ARG A 41 -0.27 1.05 -23.35
N ASP A 42 -0.92 1.77 -24.26
CA ASP A 42 -0.28 2.38 -25.43
C ASP A 42 0.33 3.76 -25.13
N VAL A 43 0.16 4.26 -23.91
CA VAL A 43 0.76 5.52 -23.47
C VAL A 43 2.24 5.28 -23.17
N SER A 44 3.13 5.98 -23.88
CA SER A 44 4.59 5.80 -23.80
C SER A 44 5.18 6.02 -22.39
N TRP A 45 4.47 6.72 -21.52
CA TRP A 45 4.85 7.04 -20.15
C TRP A 45 3.97 6.32 -19.11
N VAL A 46 3.24 5.27 -19.50
CA VAL A 46 2.43 4.45 -18.56
C VAL A 46 3.27 3.87 -17.43
N TRP A 47 4.53 3.51 -17.70
CA TRP A 47 5.46 3.03 -16.68
C TRP A 47 5.74 4.09 -15.60
N ALA A 48 5.79 5.37 -15.95
CA ALA A 48 5.99 6.46 -15.00
C ALA A 48 4.75 6.66 -14.12
N LEU A 49 3.55 6.52 -14.69
CA LEU A 49 2.29 6.52 -13.93
C LEU A 49 2.24 5.35 -12.94
N MET A 50 2.64 4.14 -13.37
CA MET A 50 2.69 2.98 -12.50
C MET A 50 3.69 3.18 -11.33
N LEU A 51 4.87 3.76 -11.60
CA LEU A 51 5.82 4.11 -10.55
C LEU A 51 5.27 5.15 -9.58
N ALA A 52 4.53 6.14 -10.08
CA ALA A 52 3.88 7.15 -9.24
C ALA A 52 2.80 6.54 -8.33
N GLU A 53 1.99 5.61 -8.85
CA GLU A 53 1.01 4.86 -8.07
C GLU A 53 1.68 4.01 -6.97
N ILE A 54 2.80 3.34 -7.29
CA ILE A 54 3.59 2.59 -6.31
C ILE A 54 4.13 3.52 -5.22
N ALA A 55 4.72 4.65 -5.61
CA ALA A 55 5.27 5.63 -4.67
C ALA A 55 4.17 6.20 -3.75
N LEU A 56 2.99 6.48 -4.31
CA LEU A 56 1.82 6.93 -3.55
C LEU A 56 1.36 5.85 -2.56
N PHE A 57 1.29 4.59 -2.99
CA PHE A 57 0.90 3.49 -2.11
C PHE A 57 1.90 3.28 -0.97
N LEU A 58 3.20 3.38 -1.26
CA LEU A 58 4.25 3.36 -0.23
C LEU A 58 4.12 4.53 0.74
N ALA A 59 3.78 5.73 0.26
CA ALA A 59 3.52 6.89 1.12
C ALA A 59 2.30 6.65 2.03
N VAL A 60 1.22 6.06 1.51
CA VAL A 60 0.05 5.67 2.32
C VAL A 60 0.47 4.68 3.40
N ILE A 61 1.23 3.64 3.06
CA ILE A 61 1.75 2.68 4.03
C ILE A 61 2.56 3.43 5.10
N LEU A 62 3.54 4.25 4.71
CA LEU A 62 4.41 4.96 5.65
C LEU A 62 3.65 5.89 6.60
N LEU A 63 2.64 6.62 6.09
CA LEU A 63 1.83 7.56 6.89
C LEU A 63 0.85 6.85 7.82
N THR A 64 0.42 5.63 7.47
CA THR A 64 -0.59 4.87 8.22
C THR A 64 -0.01 3.65 8.95
N TYR A 65 1.31 3.50 8.90
CA TYR A 65 2.06 2.43 9.55
C TYR A 65 2.14 2.64 11.06
N ASP A 66 1.62 1.67 11.82
CA ASP A 66 1.75 1.65 13.27
C ASP A 66 3.04 0.96 13.70
N LYS A 67 3.97 1.78 14.20
CA LYS A 67 5.29 1.34 14.72
C LYS A 67 5.19 0.74 16.12
N ASN A 68 4.16 1.09 16.88
CA ASN A 68 4.05 0.75 18.30
C ASN A 68 3.63 -0.71 18.55
N ALA A 69 3.14 -1.41 17.51
CA ALA A 69 2.80 -2.84 17.59
C ALA A 69 4.01 -3.77 17.83
N ARG A 70 5.26 -3.30 17.63
CA ARG A 70 6.49 -4.07 17.89
C ARG A 70 7.07 -3.88 19.29
N THR A 71 6.73 -2.79 19.98
CA THR A 71 7.36 -2.38 21.26
C THR A 71 6.56 -2.77 22.50
N SER A 72 5.39 -3.38 22.34
CA SER A 72 4.53 -3.85 23.44
C SER A 72 4.70 -5.35 23.75
N VAL A 73 5.80 -5.96 23.28
CA VAL A 73 6.20 -7.34 23.63
C VAL A 73 7.27 -7.29 24.70
#